data_AF-A0A3S2PR23-F1
#
_entry.id   AF-A0A3S2PR23-F1
#
_cell.length_a   1.000
_cell.length_b   1.000
_cell.length_c   1.000
_cell.angle_alpha   90.00
_cell.angle_beta   90.00
_cell.angle_gamma   90.00
#
_symmetry.space_group_name_H-M   'P 1'
#
loop_
_entity.id
_entity.type
_entity.pdbx_description
1 polymer ?
#
loop_
_entity_poly.entity_id
_entity_poly.type
_entity_poly.pdbx_seq_one_letter_code
_entity_poly.pdbx_strand_id
1 'polypeptide(L)' 'MKKLEECVRSVQADGLLWGASKLVPVGYGIKKLQISCVVEDDKVGTDLLEEEITKFEDYVQSVDVAAFNKI' A
#
# COMPACT_ATOMS: atom_id res chain seq x y z
N MET A 1 -5.18 2.31 12.75
CA MET A 1 -4.25 1.62 11.83
C MET A 1 -4.77 0.30 11.28
N LYS A 2 -5.48 -0.55 12.05
CA LYS A 2 -6.04 -1.80 11.48
C LYS A 2 -6.96 -1.57 10.27
N LYS A 3 -7.91 -0.64 10.38
CA LYS A 3 -8.80 -0.26 9.26
C LYS A 3 -8.06 0.18 7.99
N LEU A 4 -7.00 0.98 8.13
CA LEU A 4 -6.17 1.39 7.00
C LEU A 4 -5.55 0.17 6.31
N GLU A 5 -4.98 -0.75 7.09
CA GLU A 5 -4.41 -1.98 6.54
C GLU A 5 -5.48 -2.87 5.90
N GLU A 6 -6.67 -2.96 6.50
CA GLU A 6 -7.80 -3.71 5.94
C GLU A 6 -8.28 -3.11 4.60
N CYS A 7 -8.36 -1.78 4.50
CA CYS A 7 -8.67 -1.09 3.24
C CYS A 7 -7.62 -1.38 2.17
N VAL A 8 -6.33 -1.25 2.48
CA VAL A 8 -5.26 -1.55 1.52
C VAL A 8 -5.28 -3.02 1.09
N ARG A 9 -5.47 -3.95 2.02
CA ARG A 9 -5.60 -5.39 1.72
C ARG A 9 -6.89 -5.74 0.95
N SER A 10 -7.91 -4.89 0.99
CA SER A 10 -9.15 -5.11 0.24
C SER A 10 -8.98 -4.85 -1.27
N VAL A 11 -7.95 -4.11 -1.67
CA VAL A 11 -7.58 -3.95 -3.07
C VAL A 11 -7.09 -5.29 -3.60
N GLN A 12 -7.83 -5.86 -4.55
CA GLN A 12 -7.52 -7.14 -5.19
C GLN A 12 -7.42 -6.94 -6.70
N ALA A 13 -6.33 -7.43 -7.28
CA ALA A 13 -6.11 -7.43 -8.72
C ALA A 13 -5.43 -8.75 -9.13
N ASP A 14 -5.65 -9.18 -10.37
CA ASP A 14 -4.98 -10.37 -10.90
C ASP A 14 -3.48 -10.10 -11.06
N GLY A 15 -2.63 -10.86 -10.37
CA GLY A 15 -1.19 -10.63 -10.31
C GLY A 15 -0.73 -9.72 -9.17
N LEU A 16 -1.63 -9.28 -8.26
CA LEU A 16 -1.29 -8.56 -7.04
C LEU A 16 -1.27 -9.49 -5.82
N LEU A 17 -0.18 -9.47 -5.07
CA LEU A 17 -0.04 -10.21 -3.82
C LEU A 17 0.46 -9.31 -2.69
N TRP A 18 -0.37 -9.14 -1.66
CA TRP A 18 -0.01 -8.38 -0.47
C TRP A 18 0.92 -9.19 0.45
N GLY A 19 2.01 -8.57 0.87
CA GLY A 19 3.01 -9.15 1.75
C GLY A 19 2.88 -8.71 3.22
N ALA A 20 4.03 -8.59 3.88
CA ALA A 20 4.11 -8.19 5.27
C ALA A 20 3.85 -6.69 5.43
N SER A 21 3.12 -6.33 6.48
CA SER A 21 2.90 -4.95 6.90
C SER A 21 3.59 -4.67 8.23
N LYS A 22 4.02 -3.42 8.43
CA LYS A 22 4.52 -2.91 9.70
C LYS A 22 4.17 -1.44 9.86
N LEU A 23 4.07 -1.01 11.11
CA LEU A 23 3.89 0.40 11.45
C LEU A 23 5.24 1.04 11.73
N VAL A 24 5.61 2.04 10.93
CA VAL A 24 6.89 2.75 11.06
C VAL A 24 6.64 4.13 11.67
N PRO A 25 7.30 4.50 12.77
CA PRO A 25 7.19 5.85 13.33
C PRO A 25 7.86 6.86 12.39
N VAL A 26 7.17 7.97 12.11
CA VAL A 26 7.68 9.06 11.25
C VAL A 26 8.03 10.33 12.03
N GLY A 27 7.56 10.44 13.28
CA GLY A 27 7.82 11.57 14.16
C GLY A 27 6.56 12.05 14.86
N TYR A 28 6.71 12.85 15.93
CA TYR A 28 5.61 13.53 16.63
C TYR A 28 4.42 12.62 17.03
N GLY A 29 4.70 11.35 17.35
CA GLY A 29 3.66 10.35 17.71
C GLY A 29 2.91 9.74 16.51
N ILE A 30 3.19 10.20 15.29
CA ILE A 30 2.59 9.71 14.06
C ILE A 30 3.34 8.46 13.59
N LYS A 31 2.58 7.46 13.14
CA LYS A 31 3.09 6.24 12.51
C LYS A 31 2.52 6.17 11.10
N LYS A 32 3.31 5.67 10.15
CA LYS A 32 2.84 5.29 8.81
C LYS A 32 2.70 3.78 8.70
N LEU A 33 1.75 3.33 7.88
CA LEU A 33 1.68 1.93 7.48
C LEU A 33 2.66 1.69 6.33
N GLN A 34 3.59 0.76 6.51
CA GLN A 34 4.45 0.27 5.44
C GLN A 34 4.05 -1.17 5.15
N ILE A 35 3.60 -1.44 3.92
CA ILE A 35 3.20 -2.76 3.45
C ILE A 35 3.97 -3.11 2.18
N SER A 36 4.45 -4.35 2.08
CA SER A 36 5.00 -4.85 0.82
C SER A 36 3.91 -5.45 -0.06
N CYS A 37 4.07 -5.34 -1.37
CA CYS A 37 3.28 -6.06 -2.35
C CYS A 37 4.19 -6.61 -3.44
N VAL A 38 3.76 -7.68 -4.08
CA VAL A 38 4.36 -8.26 -5.28
C VAL A 38 3.34 -8.06 -6.39
N VAL A 39 3.78 -7.54 -7.52
CA VAL A 39 2.96 -7.28 -8.70
C VAL A 39 3.55 -7.99 -9.91
N GLU A 40 2.69 -8.55 -10.77
CA GLU A 40 3.08 -8.95 -12.12
C GLU A 40 3.11 -7.70 -13.02
N ASP A 41 4.30 -7.32 -13.51
CA ASP A 41 4.53 -6.12 -14.35
C ASP A 41 3.60 -6.08 -15.59
N ASP A 42 3.29 -7.25 -16.18
CA ASP A 42 2.42 -7.36 -17.37
C ASP A 42 0.92 -7.11 -17.08
N LYS A 43 0.51 -7.08 -15.80
CA LYS A 43 -0.91 -7.05 -15.40
C LYS A 43 -1.28 -5.93 -14.44
N VAL A 44 -0.41 -5.62 -13.48
CA VAL A 44 -0.68 -4.67 -12.39
C VAL A 44 0.37 -3.57 -12.41
N GLY A 45 -0.06 -2.37 -12.80
CA GLY A 45 0.74 -1.16 -12.70
C GLY A 45 0.72 -0.57 -11.28
N THR A 46 1.78 0.13 -10.91
CA THR A 46 1.85 0.88 -9.65
C THR A 46 0.81 1.99 -9.58
N ASP A 47 0.48 2.62 -10.72
CA ASP A 47 -0.51 3.69 -10.80
C ASP A 47 -1.90 3.22 -10.34
N LEU A 48 -2.32 2.00 -10.72
CA LEU A 48 -3.60 1.43 -10.31
C LEU A 48 -3.67 1.24 -8.79
N LEU A 49 -2.57 0.79 -8.19
CA LEU A 49 -2.48 0.63 -6.74
C LEU A 49 -2.54 1.99 -6.04
N GLU A 50 -1.82 2.97 -6.55
CA GLU A 50 -1.86 4.33 -5.99
C GLU A 50 -3.28 4.91 -6.09
N GLU A 51 -3.96 4.80 -7.23
CA GLU A 51 -5.33 5.28 -7.39
C GLU A 51 -6.32 4.58 -6.43
N GLU A 52 -6.29 3.24 -6.37
CA GLU A 52 -7.19 2.48 -5.49
C GLU A 52 -6.97 2.80 -4.00
N ILE A 53 -5.72 2.98 -3.59
CA ILE A 53 -5.39 3.32 -2.19
C ILE A 53 -5.76 4.77 -1.89
N THR A 54 -5.52 5.71 -2.81
CA THR A 54 -5.80 7.13 -2.59
C THR A 54 -7.31 7.42 -2.51
N LYS A 55 -8.16 6.56 -3.07
CA LYS A 55 -9.63 6.62 -2.89
C LYS A 55 -10.09 6.50 -1.43
N PHE A 56 -9.27 5.93 -0.54
CA PHE A 56 -9.58 5.86 0.89
C PHE A 56 -9.24 7.17 1.60
N GLU A 57 -9.79 8.30 1.14
CA GLU A 57 -9.48 9.66 1.62
C GLU A 57 -9.71 9.86 3.13
N ASP A 58 -10.61 9.08 3.74
CA ASP A 58 -10.85 9.08 5.20
C ASP A 58 -9.68 8.52 6.02
N TYR A 59 -8.80 7.72 5.40
CA TYR A 59 -7.74 6.97 6.09
C TYR A 59 -6.35 7.24 5.51
N VAL A 60 -6.25 7.60 4.24
CA VAL A 60 -5.01 7.81 3.49
C VAL A 60 -4.83 9.29 3.22
N GLN A 61 -3.74 9.87 3.71
CA GLN A 61 -3.36 11.26 3.38
C GLN A 61 -2.49 11.34 2.12
N SER A 62 -1.61 10.36 1.92
CA SER A 62 -0.74 10.24 0.75
C SER A 62 -0.25 8.80 0.63
N VAL A 63 0.19 8.43 -0.57
CA VAL A 63 0.85 7.16 -0.87
C VAL A 63 2.25 7.48 -1.42
N ASP A 64 3.24 6.71 -0.98
CA ASP A 64 4.62 6.87 -1.42
C ASP A 64 5.28 5.49 -1.60
N VAL A 65 6.04 5.31 -2.67
CA VAL A 65 6.84 4.11 -2.89
C VAL A 65 8.10 4.17 -2.03
N ALA A 66 8.15 3.35 -0.98
CA ALA A 66 9.29 3.32 -0.07
C ALA A 66 10.54 2.63 -0.68
N ALA A 67 10.33 1.61 -1.50
CA ALA A 67 11.36 0.87 -2.21
C ALA A 67 10.72 0.06 -3.34
N PHE A 68 11.41 -0.07 -4.47
CA PHE A 68 10.99 -0.90 -5.60
C PHE A 68 12.13 -1.82 -5.99
N ASN A 69 11.87 -3.13 -6.03
CA ASN A 69 12.83 -4.15 -6.44
C ASN A 69 12.19 -5.05 -7.49
N LYS A 70 12.97 -5.43 -8.50
CA LYS A 70 12.57 -6.44 -9.48
C LYS A 70 12.99 -7.82 -8.99
N ILE A 71 12.09 -8.79 -9.09
CA ILE A 71 12.31 -10.20 -8.72
C ILE A 71 12.27 -11.05 -10.00
#